data_AF-A0A3G6ULC9-F1
#
_entry.id   AF-A0A3G6ULC9-F1
#
_cell.length_a   1.000
_cell.length_b   1.000
_cell.length_c   1.000
_cell.angle_alpha   90.00
_cell.angle_beta   90.00
_cell.angle_gamma   90.00
#
_symmetry.space_group_name_H-M   'P 1'
#
loop_
_entity.id
_entity.type
_entity.pdbx_description
1 polymer ?
#
loop_
_entity_poly.entity_id
_entity_poly.type
_entity_poly.pdbx_seq_one_letter_code
_entity_poly.pdbx_strand_id
1 'polypeptide(L)'
;MFRDEAGRYQKNEWTAISDIGKSFDGILLTDEEYISVEDQYVRAVKLIMKFHSLTSLRAANLCHSFSNEEFLNLIKPYSHLYSERLLDFYSNFNGSQAGLDEVESFCRLQLREDIGVKLFAPRKLKVFIGYDYLMGVYSSKSLNPIIQEISAMGLFVEEFD
;
A
#
# COMPACT_ATOMS: atom_id res chain seq x y z
N MET A 1 4.82 19.44 -12.68
CA MET A 1 4.58 19.35 -11.23
C MET A 1 3.07 19.49 -11.06
N PHE A 2 2.37 18.47 -10.55
CA PHE A 2 0.89 18.46 -10.44
C PHE A 2 0.38 19.23 -9.21
N ARG A 3 1.25 20.01 -8.57
CA ARG A 3 0.94 20.84 -7.41
C ARG A 3 0.96 22.30 -7.82
N ASP A 4 0.03 23.10 -7.31
CA ASP A 4 0.07 24.55 -7.49
C ASP A 4 1.09 25.25 -6.60
N GLU A 5 1.17 26.57 -6.73
CA GLU A 5 2.03 27.42 -5.91
C GLU A 5 1.74 27.32 -4.40
N ALA A 6 0.59 26.75 -4.01
CA ALA A 6 0.22 26.45 -2.63
C ALA A 6 0.40 24.96 -2.26
N GLY A 7 1.01 24.16 -3.13
CA GLY A 7 1.29 22.73 -2.92
C GLY A 7 0.10 21.79 -3.12
N ARG A 8 -1.05 22.29 -3.59
CA ARG A 8 -2.27 21.48 -3.75
C ARG A 8 -2.19 20.62 -4.98
N TYR A 9 -2.42 19.32 -4.82
CA TYR A 9 -2.47 18.39 -5.94
C TYR A 9 -3.72 18.67 -6.79
N GLN A 10 -3.53 18.92 -8.08
CA GLN A 10 -4.60 19.38 -8.98
C GLN A 10 -5.12 18.31 -9.94
N LYS A 11 -4.51 17.11 -9.96
CA LYS A 11 -4.94 16.06 -10.87
C LYS A 11 -6.20 15.41 -10.32
N ASN A 12 -7.21 15.30 -11.18
CA ASN A 12 -8.45 14.60 -10.87
C ASN A 12 -8.18 13.10 -11.00
N GLU A 13 -7.82 12.47 -9.89
CA GLU A 13 -7.50 11.05 -9.81
C GLU A 13 -8.30 10.38 -8.71
N TRP A 14 -8.46 9.08 -8.83
CA TRP A 14 -9.02 8.25 -7.78
C TRP A 14 -8.05 8.13 -6.61
N THR A 15 -8.59 7.95 -5.40
CA THR A 15 -7.77 7.82 -4.19
C THR A 15 -8.20 6.66 -3.30
N ALA A 16 -9.29 5.96 -3.62
CA ALA A 16 -9.77 4.84 -2.80
C ALA A 16 -10.43 3.73 -3.64
N ILE A 17 -10.54 2.53 -3.04
CA ILE A 17 -11.30 1.40 -3.62
C ILE A 17 -12.75 1.76 -3.97
N SER A 18 -13.34 2.70 -3.23
CA SER A 18 -14.71 3.18 -3.48
C SER A 18 -14.87 4.01 -4.75
N ASP A 19 -13.77 4.34 -5.43
CA ASP A 19 -13.76 5.05 -6.71
C ASP A 19 -13.83 4.12 -7.92
N ILE A 20 -13.72 2.81 -7.72
CA ILE A 20 -13.89 1.83 -8.80
C ILE A 20 -15.25 2.03 -9.47
N GLY A 21 -15.25 2.06 -10.81
CA GLY A 21 -16.44 2.34 -11.62
C GLY A 21 -16.75 3.83 -11.81
N LYS A 22 -15.99 4.75 -11.20
CA LYS A 22 -16.05 6.20 -11.50
C LYS A 22 -15.07 6.56 -12.61
N SER A 23 -15.31 7.70 -13.26
CA SER A 23 -14.43 8.22 -14.31
C SER A 23 -13.65 9.45 -13.86
N PHE A 24 -12.36 9.45 -14.18
CA PHE A 24 -11.40 10.50 -13.85
C PHE A 24 -10.75 10.94 -15.16
N ASP A 25 -10.89 12.22 -15.51
CA ASP A 25 -10.44 12.79 -16.79
C ASP A 25 -10.88 11.97 -18.03
N GLY A 26 -12.11 11.44 -17.97
CA GLY A 26 -12.71 10.64 -19.04
C GLY A 26 -12.27 9.18 -19.08
N ILE A 27 -11.42 8.75 -18.16
CA ILE A 27 -10.93 7.37 -18.02
C ILE A 27 -11.70 6.70 -16.88
N LEU A 28 -12.35 5.56 -17.16
CA LEU A 28 -13.05 4.75 -16.16
C LEU A 28 -12.02 3.97 -15.33
N LEU A 29 -12.08 4.05 -13.99
CA LEU A 29 -11.29 3.19 -13.13
C LEU A 29 -11.88 1.78 -13.09
N THR A 30 -11.13 0.80 -13.59
CA THR A 30 -11.51 -0.62 -13.51
C THR A 30 -10.87 -1.34 -12.32
N ASP A 31 -11.40 -2.53 -12.02
CA ASP A 31 -10.82 -3.43 -11.01
C ASP A 31 -9.35 -3.77 -11.33
N GLU A 32 -9.07 -4.05 -12.60
CA GLU A 32 -7.73 -4.45 -13.06
C GLU A 32 -6.73 -3.30 -12.92
N GLU A 33 -7.14 -2.07 -13.22
CA GLU A 33 -6.31 -0.88 -13.06
C GLU A 33 -6.01 -0.62 -11.58
N TYR A 34 -7.05 -0.72 -10.74
CA TYR A 34 -6.91 -0.59 -9.29
C TYR A 34 -5.95 -1.64 -8.71
N ILE A 35 -6.14 -2.93 -9.04
CA ILE A 35 -5.25 -4.02 -8.61
C ILE A 35 -3.83 -3.82 -9.14
N SER A 36 -3.68 -3.40 -10.40
CA SER A 36 -2.38 -3.14 -11.01
C SER A 36 -1.58 -2.10 -10.23
N VAL A 37 -2.24 -1.05 -9.72
CA VAL A 37 -1.56 -0.07 -8.86
C VAL A 37 -1.19 -0.68 -7.51
N GLU A 38 -2.08 -1.42 -6.84
CA GLU A 38 -1.71 -2.14 -5.61
C GLU A 38 -0.48 -3.05 -5.83
N ASP A 39 -0.42 -3.75 -6.96
CA ASP A 39 0.70 -4.62 -7.32
C ASP A 39 2.01 -3.85 -7.50
N GLN A 40 1.96 -2.59 -7.94
CA GLN A 40 3.14 -1.73 -8.02
C GLN A 40 3.67 -1.40 -6.63
N TYR A 41 2.81 -0.99 -5.69
CA TYR A 41 3.19 -0.74 -4.31
C TYR A 41 3.77 -1.98 -3.64
N VAL A 42 3.09 -3.13 -3.77
CA VAL A 42 3.56 -4.41 -3.22
C VAL A 42 4.94 -4.77 -3.79
N ARG A 43 5.14 -4.64 -5.11
CA ARG A 43 6.43 -4.92 -5.77
C ARG A 43 7.53 -3.98 -5.28
N ALA A 44 7.25 -2.70 -5.12
CA ALA A 44 8.22 -1.72 -4.61
C ALA A 44 8.66 -2.07 -3.18
N VAL A 45 7.72 -2.40 -2.28
CA VAL A 45 8.05 -2.83 -0.91
C VAL A 45 8.91 -4.09 -0.91
N LYS A 46 8.55 -5.11 -1.72
CA LYS A 46 9.33 -6.35 -1.85
C LYS A 46 10.73 -6.09 -2.44
N LEU A 47 10.87 -5.18 -3.40
CA LEU A 47 12.15 -4.77 -3.96
C LEU A 47 13.04 -4.10 -2.91
N ILE A 48 12.48 -3.17 -2.11
CA ILE A 48 13.21 -2.51 -1.02
C ILE A 48 13.66 -3.54 0.02
N MET A 49 12.79 -4.49 0.40
CA MET A 49 13.17 -5.60 1.28
C MET A 49 14.34 -6.41 0.70
N LYS A 50 14.26 -6.79 -0.59
CA LYS A 50 15.33 -7.52 -1.29
C LYS A 50 16.64 -6.74 -1.31
N PHE A 51 16.60 -5.43 -1.56
CA PHE A 51 17.77 -4.54 -1.52
C PHE A 51 18.45 -4.53 -0.14
N HIS A 52 17.67 -4.70 0.92
CA HIS A 52 18.17 -4.87 2.29
C HIS A 52 18.48 -6.32 2.69
N SER A 53 18.31 -7.26 1.76
CA SER A 53 18.43 -8.71 1.98
C SER A 53 17.53 -9.20 3.13
N LEU A 54 16.33 -8.63 3.22
CA LEU A 54 15.32 -8.98 4.22
C LEU A 54 14.29 -9.94 3.60
N THR A 55 13.98 -11.02 4.31
CA THR A 55 12.92 -11.96 3.95
C THR A 55 11.63 -11.72 4.74
N SER A 56 11.69 -10.88 5.78
CA SER A 56 10.54 -10.53 6.61
C SER A 56 10.74 -9.19 7.33
N LEU A 57 9.63 -8.58 7.74
CA LEU A 57 9.56 -7.37 8.55
C LEU A 57 8.80 -7.64 9.84
N ARG A 58 9.04 -6.85 10.88
CA ARG A 58 8.19 -6.84 12.07
C ARG A 58 6.94 -6.04 11.78
N ALA A 59 5.80 -6.55 12.22
CA ALA A 59 4.52 -5.83 12.23
C ALA A 59 4.28 -5.32 13.66
N ALA A 60 3.96 -4.03 13.80
CA ALA A 60 3.58 -3.44 15.08
C ALA A 60 2.45 -2.43 14.90
N ASN A 61 1.70 -2.21 15.99
CA ASN A 61 0.58 -1.28 16.06
C ASN A 61 -0.48 -1.59 14.99
N LEU A 62 -0.81 -2.88 14.79
CA LEU A 62 -1.92 -3.26 13.95
C LEU A 62 -3.22 -2.73 14.55
N CYS A 63 -3.95 -1.93 13.79
CA CYS A 63 -5.28 -1.47 14.13
C CYS A 63 -6.22 -1.69 12.94
N HIS A 64 -7.41 -2.20 13.22
CA HIS A 64 -8.49 -2.26 12.25
C HIS A 64 -9.22 -0.93 12.18
N SER A 65 -9.52 -0.46 10.98
CA SER A 65 -10.30 0.77 10.80
C SER A 65 -11.76 0.57 11.19
N PHE A 66 -12.25 -0.67 11.12
CA PHE A 66 -13.64 -1.06 11.39
C PHE A 66 -13.71 -2.33 12.23
N SER A 67 -14.85 -2.57 12.89
CA SER A 67 -15.12 -3.91 13.43
C SER A 67 -15.25 -4.95 12.29
N ASN A 68 -15.12 -6.24 12.61
CA ASN A 68 -15.23 -7.30 11.59
C ASN A 68 -16.59 -7.28 10.87
N GLU A 69 -17.68 -7.01 11.58
CA GLU A 69 -19.01 -6.93 10.98
C GLU A 69 -19.14 -5.73 10.03
N GLU A 70 -18.69 -4.55 10.46
CA GLU A 70 -18.68 -3.34 9.63
C GLU A 70 -17.80 -3.53 8.39
N PHE A 71 -16.61 -4.08 8.56
CA PHE A 71 -15.68 -4.39 7.46
C PHE A 71 -16.36 -5.28 6.41
N LEU A 72 -16.94 -6.43 6.81
CA LEU A 72 -17.61 -7.34 5.87
C LEU A 72 -18.78 -6.68 5.13
N ASN A 73 -19.50 -5.77 5.79
CA ASN A 73 -20.58 -5.01 5.15
C ASN A 73 -20.03 -3.98 4.15
N LEU A 74 -18.95 -3.27 4.50
CA LEU A 74 -18.32 -2.25 3.65
C LEU A 74 -17.70 -2.85 2.40
N ILE A 75 -17.03 -4.00 2.51
CA ILE A 75 -16.37 -4.63 1.36
C ILE A 75 -17.32 -5.38 0.44
N LYS A 76 -18.59 -5.57 0.82
CA LYS A 76 -19.55 -6.39 0.06
C LYS A 76 -19.62 -6.05 -1.45
N PRO A 77 -19.63 -4.78 -1.87
CA PRO A 77 -19.59 -4.41 -3.30
C PRO A 77 -18.30 -4.80 -4.02
N TYR A 78 -17.21 -5.00 -3.26
CA TYR A 78 -15.85 -5.27 -3.75
C TYR A 78 -15.35 -6.66 -3.34
N SER A 79 -16.24 -7.54 -2.87
CA SER A 79 -15.87 -8.84 -2.28
C SER A 79 -15.02 -9.72 -3.21
N HIS A 80 -15.17 -9.60 -4.53
CA HIS A 80 -14.35 -10.29 -5.52
C HIS A 80 -12.89 -9.84 -5.56
N LEU A 81 -12.57 -8.66 -5.03
CA LEU A 81 -11.21 -8.13 -4.88
C LEU A 81 -10.53 -8.59 -3.58
N TYR A 82 -11.24 -9.33 -2.73
CA TYR A 82 -10.72 -9.90 -1.48
C TYR A 82 -10.68 -11.41 -1.58
N SER A 83 -9.47 -11.97 -1.69
CA SER A 83 -9.29 -13.42 -1.65
C SER A 83 -9.61 -13.98 -0.26
N GLU A 84 -10.01 -15.26 -0.18
CA GLU A 84 -10.21 -15.95 1.09
C GLU A 84 -9.00 -15.81 2.02
N ARG A 85 -7.79 -15.89 1.44
CA ARG A 85 -6.53 -15.70 2.17
C ARG A 85 -6.41 -14.30 2.77
N LEU A 86 -6.81 -13.26 2.04
CA LEU A 86 -6.73 -11.87 2.52
C LEU A 86 -7.76 -11.63 3.65
N LEU A 87 -8.95 -12.21 3.53
CA LEU A 87 -10.00 -12.14 4.56
C LEU A 87 -9.62 -12.89 5.83
N ASP A 88 -9.05 -14.09 5.69
CA ASP A 88 -8.49 -14.86 6.79
C ASP A 88 -7.35 -14.07 7.47
N PHE A 89 -6.45 -13.50 6.67
CA PHE A 89 -5.36 -12.68 7.19
C PHE A 89 -5.87 -11.46 7.97
N TYR A 90 -6.86 -10.73 7.45
CA TYR A 90 -7.51 -9.62 8.15
C TYR A 90 -8.06 -10.08 9.50
N SER A 91 -8.76 -11.21 9.54
CA SER A 91 -9.48 -11.65 10.75
C SER A 91 -8.60 -12.29 11.80
N ASN A 92 -7.54 -13.00 11.37
CA ASN A 92 -6.85 -13.99 12.21
C ASN A 92 -5.35 -13.73 12.37
N PHE A 93 -4.76 -12.73 11.73
CA PHE A 93 -3.33 -12.45 11.91
C PHE A 93 -3.04 -12.04 13.36
N ASN A 94 -2.23 -12.86 14.04
CA ASN A 94 -1.80 -12.64 15.42
C ASN A 94 -0.27 -12.63 15.57
N GLY A 95 0.46 -12.62 14.45
CA GLY A 95 1.91 -12.62 14.42
C GLY A 95 2.52 -11.26 14.74
N SER A 96 3.84 -11.25 14.95
CA SER A 96 4.63 -10.00 15.01
C SER A 96 5.70 -9.92 13.93
N GLN A 97 5.83 -10.97 13.12
CA GLN A 97 6.73 -11.08 11.98
C GLN A 97 5.90 -11.34 10.73
N ALA A 98 6.21 -10.65 9.66
CA ALA A 98 5.54 -10.69 8.37
C ALA A 98 6.56 -11.07 7.30
N GLY A 99 6.42 -12.25 6.69
CA GLY A 99 7.16 -12.63 5.49
C GLY A 99 6.67 -11.86 4.27
N LEU A 100 7.18 -12.21 3.09
CA LEU A 100 6.82 -11.53 1.83
C LEU A 100 5.32 -11.57 1.54
N ASP A 101 4.69 -12.68 1.91
CA ASP A 101 3.29 -12.96 1.73
C ASP A 101 2.41 -12.15 2.67
N GLU A 102 2.77 -12.09 3.96
CA GLU A 102 2.06 -11.25 4.93
C GLU A 102 2.29 -9.76 4.64
N VAL A 103 3.49 -9.38 4.19
CA VAL A 103 3.77 -8.00 3.76
C VAL A 103 2.87 -7.60 2.60
N GLU A 104 2.64 -8.47 1.63
CA GLU A 104 1.69 -8.20 0.55
C GLU A 104 0.28 -7.97 1.09
N SER A 105 -0.23 -8.86 1.96
CA SER A 105 -1.55 -8.69 2.58
C SER A 105 -1.64 -7.37 3.34
N PHE A 106 -0.60 -7.01 4.13
CA PHE A 106 -0.54 -5.74 4.84
C PHE A 106 -0.50 -4.53 3.93
N CYS A 107 0.18 -4.60 2.78
CA CYS A 107 0.20 -3.49 1.83
C CYS A 107 -1.20 -3.27 1.24
N ARG A 108 -1.86 -4.32 0.76
CA ARG A 108 -3.20 -4.21 0.18
C ARG A 108 -4.23 -3.68 1.18
N LEU A 109 -4.26 -4.24 2.38
CA LEU A 109 -5.20 -3.80 3.41
C LEU A 109 -4.94 -2.35 3.86
N GLN A 110 -3.68 -1.88 3.89
CA GLN A 110 -3.40 -0.46 4.17
C GLN A 110 -3.80 0.45 3.01
N LEU A 111 -3.55 0.06 1.75
CA LEU A 111 -3.94 0.84 0.56
C LEU A 111 -5.45 1.00 0.45
N ARG A 112 -6.20 0.02 0.95
CA ARG A 112 -7.67 0.02 1.03
C ARG A 112 -8.19 0.72 2.29
N GLU A 113 -7.31 1.22 3.15
CA GLU A 113 -7.64 1.81 4.45
C GLU A 113 -8.38 0.87 5.42
N ASP A 114 -8.29 -0.45 5.20
CA ASP A 114 -8.94 -1.45 6.04
C ASP A 114 -8.24 -1.58 7.41
N ILE A 115 -6.92 -1.35 7.42
CA ILE A 115 -6.07 -1.40 8.61
C ILE A 115 -4.98 -0.32 8.58
N GLY A 116 -4.44 -0.02 9.76
CA GLY A 116 -3.14 0.64 9.92
C GLY A 116 -2.13 -0.32 10.55
N VAL A 117 -0.90 -0.35 10.05
CA VAL A 117 0.19 -1.15 10.64
C VAL A 117 1.55 -0.52 10.33
N LYS A 118 2.54 -0.70 11.20
CA LYS A 118 3.93 -0.33 10.93
C LYS A 118 4.72 -1.58 10.57
N LEU A 119 5.31 -1.59 9.36
CA LEU A 119 6.20 -2.65 8.92
C LEU A 119 7.65 -2.18 9.02
N PHE A 120 8.49 -2.91 9.75
CA PHE A 120 9.88 -2.46 9.94
C PHE A 120 10.88 -3.57 10.23
N ALA A 121 12.12 -3.33 9.82
CA ALA A 121 13.30 -4.01 10.32
C ALA A 121 14.11 -3.02 11.17
N PRO A 122 14.35 -3.30 12.47
CA PRO A 122 15.04 -2.37 13.37
C PRO A 122 16.36 -1.85 12.78
N ARG A 123 16.52 -0.51 12.78
CA ARG A 123 17.70 0.21 12.26
C ARG A 123 17.98 0.02 10.76
N LYS A 124 17.09 -0.64 9.99
CA LYS A 124 17.29 -0.92 8.56
C LYS A 124 16.22 -0.30 7.67
N LEU A 125 14.95 -0.57 7.99
CA LEU A 125 13.83 -0.23 7.12
C LEU A 125 12.59 0.03 7.95
N LYS A 126 11.81 1.05 7.60
CA LYS A 126 10.42 1.21 8.04
C LYS A 126 9.58 1.59 6.82
N VAL A 127 8.43 0.95 6.68
CA VAL A 127 7.44 1.21 5.65
C VAL A 127 6.10 1.42 6.34
N PHE A 128 5.38 2.45 5.91
CA PHE A 128 4.02 2.73 6.32
C PHE A 128 3.28 3.32 5.11
N ILE A 129 2.02 2.96 4.97
CA ILE A 129 1.15 3.47 3.91
C ILE A 129 0.07 4.28 4.63
N GLY A 130 0.00 5.57 4.31
CA GLY A 130 -1.03 6.48 4.80
C GLY A 130 -2.18 6.61 3.82
N TYR A 131 -3.06 7.57 4.09
CA TYR A 131 -4.15 7.97 3.21
C TYR A 131 -3.66 8.41 1.83
N ASP A 132 -4.55 8.34 0.83
CA ASP A 132 -4.31 8.78 -0.54
C ASP A 132 -3.06 8.16 -1.18
N TYR A 133 -2.81 6.87 -0.91
CA TYR A 133 -1.70 6.10 -1.48
C TYR A 133 -0.31 6.67 -1.15
N LEU A 134 -0.18 7.50 -0.11
CA LEU A 134 1.11 8.02 0.31
C LEU A 134 1.89 6.97 1.10
N MET A 135 2.92 6.39 0.46
CA MET A 135 3.84 5.45 1.11
C MET A 135 5.10 6.16 1.60
N GLY A 136 5.35 6.09 2.91
CA GLY A 136 6.59 6.56 3.50
C GLY A 136 7.58 5.42 3.73
N VAL A 137 8.83 5.63 3.30
CA VAL A 137 9.92 4.66 3.45
C VAL A 137 11.10 5.31 4.17
N TYR A 138 11.42 4.82 5.36
CA TYR A 138 12.66 5.15 6.05
C TYR A 138 13.67 4.04 5.82
N SER A 139 14.86 4.39 5.33
CA SER A 139 15.90 3.42 5.03
C SER A 139 17.24 3.81 5.64
N SER A 140 18.00 2.82 6.11
CA SER A 140 19.38 3.05 6.59
C SER A 140 20.41 3.11 5.47
N LYS A 141 20.01 2.81 4.24
CA LYS A 141 20.80 2.92 3.02
C LYS A 141 20.10 3.87 2.08
N SER A 142 20.86 4.64 1.31
CA SER A 142 20.30 5.37 0.17
C SER A 142 19.62 4.38 -0.79
N LEU A 143 18.38 4.70 -1.17
CA LEU A 143 17.61 3.90 -2.12
C LEU A 143 17.89 4.28 -3.57
N ASN A 144 18.74 5.29 -3.84
CA ASN A 144 19.07 5.78 -5.18
C ASN A 144 19.41 4.65 -6.18
N PRO A 145 20.12 3.56 -5.82
CA PRO A 145 20.39 2.46 -6.75
C PRO A 145 19.14 1.74 -7.29
N ILE A 146 18.00 1.83 -6.59
CA ILE A 146 16.75 1.15 -6.96
C ILE A 146 15.60 2.12 -7.29
N ILE A 147 15.79 3.44 -7.15
CA ILE A 147 14.75 4.44 -7.46
C ILE A 147 14.30 4.32 -8.91
N GLN A 148 15.24 4.16 -9.85
CA GLN A 148 14.88 3.99 -11.27
C GLN A 148 14.05 2.74 -11.53
N GLU A 149 14.34 1.64 -10.81
CA GLU A 149 13.56 0.39 -10.92
C GLU A 149 12.16 0.58 -10.34
N ILE A 150 12.02 1.28 -9.21
CA ILE A 150 10.71 1.64 -8.62
C ILE A 150 9.92 2.55 -9.56
N SER A 151 10.55 3.56 -10.15
CA SER A 151 9.90 4.46 -11.11
C SER A 151 9.46 3.75 -12.38
N ALA A 152 10.23 2.77 -12.85
CA ALA A 152 9.85 1.94 -13.99
C ALA A 152 8.62 1.05 -13.69
N MET A 153 8.25 0.84 -12.42
CA MET A 153 6.99 0.17 -12.07
C MET A 153 5.76 1.06 -12.25
N GLY A 154 5.94 2.38 -12.44
CA GLY A 154 4.84 3.35 -12.53
C GLY A 154 4.66 4.22 -11.28
N LEU A 155 5.52 4.05 -10.26
CA LEU A 155 5.46 4.82 -9.01
C LEU A 155 6.31 6.08 -9.08
N PHE A 156 5.75 7.19 -8.61
CA PHE A 156 6.52 8.40 -8.37
C PHE A 156 7.25 8.31 -7.03
N VAL A 157 8.52 8.74 -6.99
CA VAL A 157 9.32 8.80 -5.76
C VAL A 157 9.67 10.25 -5.48
N GLU A 158 9.20 10.75 -4.35
CA GLU A 158 9.58 12.06 -3.83
C GLU A 158 10.74 11.88 -2.83
N GLU A 159 11.88 12.49 -3.12
CA GLU A 159 13.00 12.55 -2.18
C GLU A 159 12.76 13.69 -1.19
N PHE A 160 12.87 13.40 0.11
CA PHE A 160 12.83 14.41 1.17
C PHE A 160 14.26 14.64 1.66
N ASP A 161 14.73 15.88 1.51
CA ASP A 161 16.02 16.37 2.02
C ASP A 161 16.02 16.53 3.55
#